data_AF-A0A939F047-F1
#
_entry.id   AF-A0A939F047-F1
#
_cell.length_a   1.000
_cell.length_b   1.000
_cell.length_c   1.000
_cell.angle_alpha   90.00
_cell.angle_beta   90.00
_cell.angle_gamma   90.00
#
_symmetry.space_group_name_H-M   'P 1'
#
loop_
_entity.id
_entity.type
_entity.pdbx_description
1 polymer ?
#
loop_
_entity_poly.entity_id
_entity_poly.type
_entity_poly.pdbx_seq_one_letter_code
_entity_poly.pdbx_strand_id
1 'polypeptide(L)' 'MEYCKLVRDFIPDIIAASKRRCATRVLEEQAYQDALREKLVEEALEAKSAPLAELAIELADVLEVIAALATA' A
#
# COMPACT_ATOMS: atom_id res chain seq x y z
N MET A 1 15.56 7.68 -3.60
CA MET A 1 14.25 8.06 -3.04
C MET A 1 13.78 6.89 -2.19
N GLU A 2 13.48 7.14 -0.92
CA GLU A 2 12.84 6.14 -0.05
C GLU A 2 11.35 6.10 -0.38
N TYR A 3 10.82 4.91 -0.64
CA TYR A 3 9.40 4.65 -0.81
C TYR A 3 8.93 3.84 0.40
N CYS A 4 8.31 4.52 1.38
CA CYS A 4 7.77 3.89 2.58
C CYS A 4 6.34 3.38 2.30
N LYS A 5 6.19 2.45 1.35
CA LYS A 5 4.88 1.86 1.06
C LYS A 5 4.54 0.81 2.12
N LEU A 6 3.32 0.89 2.66
CA LEU A 6 2.75 -0.21 3.44
C LEU A 6 2.48 -1.37 2.47
N VAL A 7 3.07 -2.53 2.73
CA VAL A 7 2.94 -3.73 1.91
C VAL A 7 2.44 -4.88 2.77
N ARG A 8 1.33 -5.49 2.36
CA ARG A 8 0.68 -6.60 3.07
C ARG A 8 1.12 -7.98 2.55
N ASP A 9 1.87 -8.01 1.45
CA ASP A 9 2.21 -9.20 0.65
C ASP A 9 3.70 -9.58 0.66
N PHE A 10 4.03 -10.68 -0.03
CA PHE A 10 5.37 -11.13 -0.43
C PHE A 10 6.14 -10.14 -1.34
N ILE A 11 5.78 -8.86 -1.37
CA ILE A 11 6.49 -7.81 -2.10
C ILE A 11 7.99 -7.78 -1.74
N PRO A 12 8.40 -7.93 -0.47
CA PRO A 12 9.82 -8.04 -0.13
C PRO A 12 10.51 -9.20 -0.87
N ASP A 13 9.84 -10.35 -0.99
CA ASP A 13 10.37 -11.53 -1.68
C ASP A 13 10.42 -11.33 -3.19
N ILE A 14 9.43 -10.66 -3.77
CA ILE A 14 9.41 -10.29 -5.21
C ILE A 14 10.55 -9.29 -5.51
N ILE A 15 10.79 -8.31 -4.63
CA ILE A 15 11.89 -7.34 -4.75
C ILE A 15 13.24 -8.05 -4.64
N ALA A 16 13.39 -8.96 -3.67
CA ALA A 16 14.59 -9.76 -3.49
C ALA A 16 14.87 -10.68 -4.71
N ALA A 17 13.84 -11.35 -5.24
CA ALA A 17 13.92 -12.15 -6.47
C ALA A 17 14.35 -11.31 -7.69
N SER A 18 14.01 -10.02 -7.70
CA SER A 18 14.44 -9.05 -8.71
C SER A 18 15.85 -8.49 -8.50
N LYS A 19 16.66 -9.05 -7.57
CA LYS A 19 17.99 -8.55 -7.14
C LYS A 19 18.01 -7.12 -6.61
N ARG A 20 16.86 -6.61 -6.15
CA ARG A 20 16.73 -5.30 -5.51
C ARG A 20 16.74 -5.49 -3.98
N ARG A 21 17.08 -4.42 -3.24
CA ARG A 21 17.12 -4.43 -1.77
C ARG A 21 16.04 -3.52 -1.23
N CYS A 22 15.22 -4.01 -0.32
CA CYS A 22 14.31 -3.22 0.50
C CYS A 22 14.57 -3.50 1.98
N ALA A 23 14.36 -2.50 2.84
CA ALA A 23 14.31 -2.68 4.28
C ALA A 23 12.84 -2.78 4.69
N THR A 24 12.51 -3.77 5.51
CA THR A 24 11.17 -3.95 6.07
C THR A 24 11.23 -3.81 7.59
N ARG A 25 10.15 -3.29 8.17
CA ARG A 25 9.93 -3.33 9.62
C ARG A 25 8.49 -3.76 9.88
N VAL A 26 8.28 -4.51 10.95
CA VAL A 26 6.93 -4.77 11.45
C VAL A 26 6.49 -3.53 12.24
N LEU A 27 5.27 -3.08 11.98
CA LEU A 27 4.67 -1.95 12.68
C LEU A 27 3.91 -2.43 13.90
N GLU A 28 4.06 -1.71 15.01
CA GLU A 28 3.15 -1.82 16.15
C GLU A 28 1.76 -1.28 15.76
N GLU A 29 0.72 -1.71 16.46
CA GLU A 29 -0.69 -1.49 16.10
C GLU A 29 -1.05 -0.03 15.80
N GLN A 30 -0.62 0.91 16.65
CA GLN A 30 -0.86 2.34 16.43
C GLN A 30 -0.18 2.86 15.15
N ALA A 31 1.09 2.50 14.94
CA ALA A 31 1.83 2.91 13.76
C ALA A 31 1.30 2.25 12.49
N TYR A 32 0.73 1.05 12.60
CA TYR A 32 0.05 0.36 11.51
C TYR A 32 -1.24 1.08 11.11
N GLN A 33 -2.07 1.48 12.07
CA GLN A 33 -3.28 2.26 11.78
C GLN A 33 -2.96 3.60 11.12
N ASP A 34 -1.92 4.29 11.58
CA ASP A 34 -1.49 5.56 10.97
C ASP A 34 -0.97 5.35 9.54
N ALA A 35 -0.16 4.30 9.32
CA ALA A 35 0.29 3.93 7.97
C ALA A 35 -0.88 3.56 7.05
N LEU A 36 -1.92 2.88 7.54
CA LEU A 36 -3.13 2.58 6.75
C LEU A 36 -3.89 3.85 6.35
N ARG A 37 -3.97 4.85 7.23
CA ARG A 37 -4.61 6.14 6.92
C ARG A 37 -3.83 6.90 5.85
N GLU A 38 -2.51 6.91 5.94
CA GLU A 38 -1.65 7.49 4.90
C GLU A 38 -1.83 6.75 3.57
N LYS A 39 -1.87 5.41 3.62
CA LYS A 39 -2.08 4.57 2.44
C LYS A 39 -3.42 4.85 1.75
N LEU A 40 -4.50 5.04 2.52
CA LEU A 40 -5.81 5.38 1.97
C LEU A 40 -5.77 6.67 1.14
N VAL A 41 -5.01 7.67 1.59
CA VAL A 41 -4.85 8.94 0.88
C VAL A 41 -4.01 8.75 -0.39
N GLU A 42 -2.94 7.95 -0.33
CA GLU A 42 -2.13 7.57 -1.50
C GLU A 42 -3.02 6.94 -2.58
N GLU A 43 -3.72 5.84 -2.27
CA GLU A 43 -4.53 5.11 -3.26
C GLU A 43 -5.69 5.94 -3.81
N ALA A 44 -6.31 6.79 -2.97
CA ALA A 44 -7.35 7.70 -3.45
C ALA A 44 -6.82 8.74 -4.45
N LEU A 45 -5.57 9.20 -4.28
CA LEU A 45 -4.92 10.11 -5.22
C LEU A 45 -4.48 9.39 -6.50
N GLU A 46 -4.02 8.15 -6.40
CA GLU A 46 -3.70 7.30 -7.55
C GLU A 46 -4.98 7.03 -8.37
N ALA A 47 -6.08 6.59 -7.74
CA ALA A 47 -7.37 6.42 -8.39
C ALA A 47 -7.91 7.69 -9.05
N LYS A 48 -7.74 8.85 -8.41
CA LYS A 48 -8.13 10.14 -9.00
C LYS A 48 -7.32 10.49 -10.25
N SER A 49 -6.05 10.11 -10.28
CA SER A 49 -5.10 10.47 -11.35
C SER A 49 -5.01 9.42 -12.45
N ALA A 50 -5.57 8.22 -12.21
CA ALA A 50 -5.44 7.08 -13.09
C ALA A 50 -6.20 7.26 -14.41
N PRO A 51 -5.63 6.80 -15.54
CA PRO A 51 -6.37 6.65 -16.77
C PRO A 51 -7.47 5.59 -16.61
N LEU A 52 -8.49 5.65 -17.47
CA LEU A 52 -9.65 4.73 -17.39
C LEU A 52 -9.25 3.24 -17.41
N ALA A 53 -8.14 2.90 -18.08
CA ALA A 53 -7.63 1.52 -18.16
C ALA A 53 -7.11 0.99 -16.81
N GLU A 54 -6.63 1.86 -15.92
CA GLU A 54 -6.02 1.51 -14.64
C GLU A 54 -6.95 1.83 -13.46
N LEU A 55 -7.95 2.70 -13.65
CA LEU A 55 -8.88 3.14 -12.60
C LEU A 55 -9.51 1.97 -11.80
N ALA A 56 -9.86 0.86 -12.45
CA ALA A 56 -10.44 -0.29 -11.76
C ALA A 56 -9.46 -0.95 -10.77
N ILE A 57 -8.16 -0.93 -11.07
CA ILE A 57 -7.10 -1.47 -10.21
C ILE A 57 -6.94 -0.55 -8.99
N GLU A 58 -6.77 0.75 -9.22
CA GLU A 58 -6.60 1.71 -8.12
C GLU A 58 -7.82 1.75 -7.19
N LEU A 59 -9.04 1.61 -7.72
CA LEU A 59 -10.24 1.53 -6.89
C LEU A 59 -10.29 0.23 -6.06
N ALA A 60 -9.72 -0.86 -6.56
CA ALA A 60 -9.59 -2.10 -5.79
C ALA A 60 -8.59 -1.91 -4.63
N ASP A 61 -7.48 -1.20 -4.87
CA ASP A 61 -6.49 -0.88 -3.84
C ASP A 61 -7.09 0.02 -2.75
N VAL A 62 -7.87 1.05 -3.13
CA VAL A 62 -8.66 1.84 -2.17
C VAL A 62 -9.61 0.97 -1.34
N LEU A 63 -10.32 0.03 -1.98
CA LEU A 63 -11.25 -0.87 -1.29
C LEU A 63 -10.54 -1.78 -0.29
N GLU A 64 -9.37 -2.30 -0.64
CA GLU A 64 -8.56 -3.12 0.26
C GLU A 64 -8.14 -2.33 1.51
N VAL A 65 -7.67 -1.09 1.34
CA VAL A 65 -7.26 -0.25 2.46
C VAL A 65 -8.45 0.09 3.36
N ILE A 66 -9.62 0.36 2.80
CA ILE A 66 -10.86 0.58 3.58
C ILE A 66 -11.20 -0.67 4.40
N ALA A 67 -11.15 -1.86 3.79
CA ALA A 67 -11.44 -3.11 4.48
C ALA A 67 -10.43 -3.39 5.61
N ALA A 68 -9.16 -3.09 5.37
CA ALA A 68 -8.12 -3.20 6.40
C ALA A 68 -8.39 -2.24 7.56
N LEU A 69 -8.70 -0.96 7.29
CA LEU A 69 -9.03 0.03 8.34
C LEU A 69 -10.29 -0.32 9.14
N ALA A 70 -11.29 -0.92 8.51
CA ALA A 70 -12.53 -1.31 9.18
C ALA A 70 -12.36 -2.50 10.15
N THR A 71 -11.23 -3.21 10.09
CA THR A 71 -10.93 -4.41 10.89
C THR A 71 -9.66 -4.29 11.73
N ALA A 72 -8.98 -3.15 11.66
CA ALA A 72 -7.72 -2.85 12.36
C ALA A 72 -7.90 -2.14 13.71
#